data_AF-A0A8E2DXZ0-F1
#
_entry.id   AF-A0A8E2DXZ0-F1
#
_cell.length_a   1.000
_cell.length_b   1.000
_cell.length_c   1.000
_cell.angle_alpha   90.00
_cell.angle_beta   90.00
_cell.angle_gamma   90.00
#
_symmetry.space_group_name_H-M   'P 1'
#
loop_
_entity.id
_entity.type
_entity.pdbx_description
1 polymer ?
#
loop_
_entity_poly.entity_id
_entity_poly.type
_entity_poly.pdbx_seq_one_letter_code
_entity_poly.pdbx_strand_id
1 'polypeptide(L)'
;TCPLDDILQGLVTSRRAVFEQTGSELSAAGPAQPSMSALLNLGESSPIHHISQIMSNAITKFESVHQLPERAAALFVMYQTLRWQICPTKENYYRLPEWLRPLPCQNSIAHPIWMDYVPWPKMRNIICQDHLKYDQNEFFLPYVQTLSLNWPYEPMDCVVVQSDMINSSISPIFERHVRNLDNWSLGDSFKTAYPSLVGTYRLKNQ
;
A
#
# COMPACT_ATOMS: atom_id res chain seq x y z
N THR A 1 -5.66 17.53 6.89
CA THR A 1 -5.67 16.09 6.57
C THR A 1 -6.89 15.80 5.72
N CYS A 2 -6.79 14.85 4.80
CA CYS A 2 -7.87 14.49 3.86
C CYS A 2 -8.67 13.29 4.40
N PRO A 3 -9.92 13.03 3.93
CA PRO A 3 -10.76 11.94 4.43
C PRO A 3 -10.10 10.57 4.48
N LEU A 4 -9.21 10.23 3.54
CA LEU A 4 -8.50 8.95 3.58
C LEU A 4 -7.49 8.88 4.73
N ASP A 5 -6.76 9.97 5.00
CA ASP A 5 -5.83 10.04 6.13
C ASP A 5 -6.56 9.87 7.45
N ASP A 6 -7.70 10.53 7.63
CA ASP A 6 -8.47 10.45 8.87
C ASP A 6 -8.98 9.02 9.10
N ILE A 7 -9.39 8.32 8.02
CA ILE A 7 -9.78 6.90 8.07
C ILE A 7 -8.58 6.03 8.46
N LEU A 8 -7.43 6.18 7.80
CA LEU A 8 -6.24 5.36 8.06
C LEU A 8 -5.71 5.61 9.47
N GLN A 9 -5.61 6.87 9.89
CA GLN A 9 -5.16 7.26 11.21
C GLN A 9 -6.11 6.76 12.30
N GLY A 10 -7.43 6.91 12.11
CA GLY A 10 -8.43 6.38 13.02
C GLY A 10 -8.36 4.86 13.16
N LEU A 11 -8.16 4.16 12.04
CA LEU A 11 -7.98 2.71 12.03
C LEU A 11 -6.72 2.29 12.79
N VAL A 12 -5.58 2.91 12.52
CA VAL A 12 -4.31 2.61 13.21
C VAL A 12 -4.47 2.80 14.71
N THR A 13 -5.00 3.95 15.14
CA THR A 13 -5.21 4.26 16.56
C THR A 13 -6.12 3.23 17.23
N SER A 14 -7.27 2.92 16.63
CA SER A 14 -8.25 1.98 17.19
C SER A 14 -7.69 0.57 17.31
N ARG A 15 -7.02 0.06 16.26
CA ARG A 15 -6.53 -1.32 16.23
C ARG A 15 -5.25 -1.49 17.05
N ARG A 16 -4.42 -0.46 17.17
CA ARG A 16 -3.27 -0.47 18.09
C ARG A 16 -3.71 -0.63 19.54
N ALA A 17 -4.78 0.06 19.97
CA ALA A 17 -5.34 -0.13 21.31
C ALA A 17 -5.80 -1.59 21.56
N VAL A 18 -6.38 -2.25 20.55
CA VAL A 18 -6.73 -3.69 20.63
C VAL A 18 -5.47 -4.55 20.78
N PHE A 19 -4.41 -4.25 20.03
CA PHE A 19 -3.15 -4.97 20.14
C PHE A 19 -2.52 -4.80 21.53
N GLU A 20 -2.49 -3.59 22.07
CA GLU A 20 -1.96 -3.29 23.41
C GLU A 20 -2.74 -4.01 24.53
N GLN A 21 -4.05 -4.17 24.36
CA GLN A 21 -4.90 -4.88 25.34
C GLN A 21 -4.78 -6.40 25.25
N THR A 22 -4.68 -6.95 24.04
CA THR A 22 -4.82 -8.41 23.82
C THR A 22 -3.49 -9.12 23.56
N GLY A 23 -2.46 -8.40 23.11
CA GLY A 23 -1.22 -8.95 22.56
C GLY A 23 -1.41 -9.78 21.27
N SER A 24 -2.63 -9.87 20.75
CA SER A 24 -2.97 -10.74 19.63
C SER A 24 -2.92 -9.97 18.31
N GLU A 25 -1.90 -10.26 17.50
CA GLU A 25 -1.79 -9.67 16.16
C GLU A 25 -2.98 -10.07 15.27
N LEU A 26 -3.48 -11.30 15.40
CA LEU A 26 -4.62 -11.77 14.61
C LEU A 26 -5.90 -11.00 14.95
N SER A 27 -6.10 -10.64 16.22
CA SER A 27 -7.27 -9.86 16.66
C SER A 27 -7.20 -8.40 16.21
N ALA A 28 -6.01 -7.81 16.27
CA ALA A 28 -5.80 -6.41 15.95
C ALA A 28 -5.63 -6.16 14.44
N ALA A 29 -4.70 -6.88 13.82
CA ALA A 29 -4.20 -6.65 12.47
C ALA A 29 -4.71 -7.68 11.44
N GLY A 30 -5.16 -8.85 11.91
CA GLY A 30 -5.64 -9.93 11.04
C GLY A 30 -4.50 -10.85 10.60
N PRO A 31 -4.69 -11.62 9.50
CA PRO A 31 -3.68 -12.55 9.01
C PRO A 31 -2.36 -11.86 8.61
N ALA A 32 -1.34 -12.64 8.28
CA ALA A 32 -0.06 -12.08 7.85
C ALA A 32 -0.06 -11.58 6.40
N GLN A 33 -1.01 -12.05 5.59
CA GLN A 33 -1.12 -11.74 4.16
C GLN A 33 -2.53 -11.21 3.86
N PRO A 34 -2.67 -10.25 2.94
CA PRO A 34 -3.97 -9.75 2.52
C PRO A 34 -4.73 -10.81 1.71
N SER A 35 -6.06 -10.83 1.87
CA SER A 35 -6.94 -11.50 0.91
C SER A 35 -7.07 -10.65 -0.35
N MET A 36 -7.04 -11.30 -1.51
CA MET A 36 -7.25 -10.68 -2.81
C MET A 36 -8.69 -10.82 -3.30
N SER A 37 -9.59 -11.43 -2.52
CA SER A 37 -10.95 -11.79 -2.95
C SER A 37 -11.75 -10.56 -3.39
N ALA A 38 -11.61 -9.44 -2.68
CA ALA A 38 -12.31 -8.21 -3.01
C ALA A 38 -11.86 -7.56 -4.33
N LEU A 39 -10.61 -7.76 -4.76
CA LEU A 39 -10.14 -7.28 -6.06
C LEU A 39 -10.75 -8.07 -7.22
N LEU A 40 -11.08 -9.34 -6.97
CA LEU A 40 -11.63 -10.27 -7.94
C LEU A 40 -13.16 -10.35 -7.89
N ASN A 41 -13.82 -9.57 -7.01
CA ASN A 41 -15.24 -9.67 -6.72
C ASN A 41 -15.69 -11.11 -6.38
N LEU A 42 -14.81 -11.89 -5.76
CA LEU A 42 -15.15 -13.23 -5.26
C LEU A 42 -16.01 -13.07 -4.01
N GLY A 43 -17.10 -13.83 -3.92
CA GLY A 43 -18.12 -13.69 -2.88
C GLY A 43 -17.54 -13.66 -1.46
N GLU A 44 -18.15 -12.87 -0.57
CA GLU A 44 -17.68 -12.75 0.82
C GLU A 44 -18.08 -13.98 1.65
N SER A 45 -17.27 -15.05 1.69
CA SER A 45 -17.63 -16.27 2.45
C SER A 45 -16.93 -16.44 3.80
N SER A 46 -16.44 -15.36 4.41
CA SER A 46 -15.94 -15.42 5.79
C SER A 46 -16.13 -14.06 6.45
N PRO A 47 -16.21 -13.95 7.79
CA PRO A 47 -16.15 -12.65 8.45
C PRO A 47 -14.81 -12.01 8.09
N ILE A 48 -14.82 -11.16 7.05
CA ILE A 48 -13.63 -10.49 6.57
C ILE A 48 -13.14 -9.65 7.75
N HIS A 49 -11.92 -9.90 8.19
CA HIS A 49 -11.30 -9.12 9.25
C HIS A 49 -11.47 -7.63 8.92
N HIS A 50 -11.93 -6.82 9.87
CA HIS A 50 -12.36 -5.43 9.64
C HIS A 50 -11.33 -4.59 8.85
N ILE A 51 -10.04 -4.84 9.05
CA ILE A 51 -8.98 -4.19 8.26
C ILE A 51 -9.05 -4.59 6.79
N SER A 52 -9.18 -5.88 6.48
CA SER A 52 -9.29 -6.34 5.09
C SER A 52 -10.52 -5.75 4.38
N GLN A 53 -11.63 -5.49 5.10
CA GLN A 53 -12.80 -4.78 4.54
C GLN A 53 -12.50 -3.31 4.26
N ILE A 54 -11.93 -2.57 5.22
CA ILE A 54 -11.58 -1.16 5.03
C ILE A 54 -10.58 -1.00 3.88
N MET A 55 -9.63 -1.93 3.77
CA MET A 55 -8.61 -1.93 2.73
C MET A 55 -9.18 -2.25 1.36
N SER A 56 -10.07 -3.23 1.30
CA SER A 56 -10.83 -3.53 0.09
C SER A 56 -11.64 -2.30 -0.35
N ASN A 57 -12.33 -1.64 0.57
CA ASN A 57 -13.12 -0.43 0.31
C ASN A 57 -12.27 0.79 -0.07
N ALA A 58 -11.06 0.92 0.46
CA ALA A 58 -10.12 1.97 0.06
C ALA A 58 -9.67 1.76 -1.39
N ILE A 59 -9.51 0.51 -1.81
CA ILE A 59 -8.99 0.17 -3.14
C ILE A 59 -10.05 0.12 -4.22
N THR A 60 -11.28 -0.25 -3.89
CA THR A 60 -12.42 -0.05 -4.81
C THR A 60 -12.67 1.42 -5.09
N LYS A 61 -12.29 2.33 -4.18
CA LYS A 61 -12.32 3.79 -4.41
C LYS A 61 -11.15 4.32 -5.25
N PHE A 62 -10.07 3.55 -5.43
CA PHE A 62 -8.96 3.88 -6.33
C PHE A 62 -9.27 3.41 -7.77
N GLU A 63 -10.41 3.81 -8.32
CA GLU A 63 -10.85 3.47 -9.70
C GLU A 63 -9.86 3.95 -10.78
N SER A 64 -8.97 4.88 -10.43
CA SER A 64 -7.93 5.44 -11.29
C SER A 64 -6.72 4.52 -11.51
N VAL A 65 -6.56 3.45 -10.72
CA VAL A 65 -5.54 2.42 -10.97
C VAL A 65 -6.16 1.35 -11.88
N HIS A 66 -5.87 1.45 -13.18
CA HIS A 66 -6.65 0.72 -14.19
C HIS A 66 -6.38 -0.79 -14.24
N GLN A 67 -5.19 -1.25 -13.84
CA GLN A 67 -4.76 -2.63 -14.05
C GLN A 67 -4.74 -3.45 -12.74
N LEU A 68 -5.14 -4.72 -12.85
CA LEU A 68 -5.21 -5.65 -11.72
C LEU A 68 -3.88 -5.79 -10.96
N PRO A 69 -2.71 -5.94 -11.62
CA PRO A 69 -1.43 -6.01 -10.94
C PRO A 69 -1.15 -4.79 -10.07
N GLU A 70 -1.31 -3.57 -10.57
CA GLU A 70 -1.09 -2.35 -9.80
C GLU A 70 -2.06 -2.25 -8.61
N ARG A 71 -3.32 -2.65 -8.77
CA ARG A 71 -4.30 -2.70 -7.66
C ARG A 71 -3.90 -3.73 -6.60
N ALA A 72 -3.47 -4.92 -7.01
CA ALA A 72 -3.00 -5.98 -6.11
C ALA A 72 -1.73 -5.55 -5.37
N ALA A 73 -0.81 -4.87 -6.05
CA ALA A 73 0.41 -4.33 -5.46
C ALA A 73 0.09 -3.21 -4.45
N ALA A 74 -0.80 -2.27 -4.80
CA ALA A 74 -1.25 -1.24 -3.88
C ALA A 74 -1.89 -1.84 -2.62
N LEU A 75 -2.75 -2.87 -2.76
CA LEU A 75 -3.33 -3.59 -1.63
C LEU A 75 -2.26 -4.21 -0.74
N PHE A 76 -1.30 -4.90 -1.34
CA PHE A 76 -0.20 -5.48 -0.61
C PHE A 76 0.59 -4.42 0.16
N VAL A 77 1.01 -3.34 -0.49
CA VAL A 77 1.78 -2.26 0.15
C VAL A 77 1.02 -1.64 1.30
N MET A 78 -0.23 -1.23 1.05
CA MET A 78 -1.05 -0.63 2.09
C MET A 78 -1.26 -1.59 3.27
N TYR A 79 -1.54 -2.87 3.00
CA TYR A 79 -1.78 -3.87 4.03
C TYR A 79 -0.55 -4.07 4.91
N GLN A 80 0.62 -4.24 4.29
CA GLN A 80 1.88 -4.45 5.02
C GLN A 80 2.23 -3.22 5.88
N THR A 81 2.07 -2.00 5.35
CA THR A 81 2.30 -0.76 6.10
C THR A 81 1.37 -0.65 7.30
N LEU A 82 0.05 -0.77 7.10
CA LEU A 82 -0.93 -0.69 8.19
C LEU A 82 -0.68 -1.75 9.25
N ARG A 83 -0.39 -2.98 8.83
CA ARG A 83 -0.14 -4.08 9.77
C ARG A 83 1.02 -3.77 10.69
N TRP A 84 2.11 -3.21 10.16
CA TRP A 84 3.25 -2.78 10.95
C TRP A 84 2.91 -1.56 11.83
N GLN A 85 2.17 -0.56 11.30
CA GLN A 85 1.73 0.59 12.09
C GLN A 85 0.79 0.19 13.24
N ILE A 86 0.01 -0.88 13.11
CA ILE A 86 -0.88 -1.39 14.17
C ILE A 86 -0.09 -2.27 15.16
N CYS A 87 0.71 -3.20 14.66
CA CYS A 87 1.50 -4.16 15.44
C CYS A 87 3.00 -4.00 15.13
N PRO A 88 3.71 -3.04 15.75
CA PRO A 88 5.12 -2.72 15.42
C PRO A 88 6.11 -3.74 16.03
N THR A 89 5.86 -5.03 15.83
CA THR A 89 6.74 -6.11 16.26
C THR A 89 7.93 -6.25 15.30
N LYS A 90 9.03 -6.82 15.81
CA LYS A 90 10.23 -7.12 15.01
C LYS A 90 9.87 -7.95 13.76
N GLU A 91 8.98 -8.92 13.92
CA GLU A 91 8.52 -9.79 12.84
C GLU A 91 7.81 -9.02 11.73
N ASN A 92 6.88 -8.12 12.08
CA ASN A 92 6.17 -7.30 11.09
C ASN A 92 7.08 -6.29 10.41
N TYR A 93 8.08 -5.76 11.11
CA TYR A 93 9.10 -4.91 10.48
C TYR A 93 9.89 -5.65 9.39
N TYR A 94 10.26 -6.91 9.61
CA TYR A 94 10.95 -7.71 8.59
C TYR A 94 10.04 -8.19 7.46
N ARG A 95 8.72 -8.25 7.68
CA ARG A 95 7.74 -8.53 6.62
C ARG A 95 7.61 -7.40 5.60
N LEU A 96 7.91 -6.16 5.98
CA LEU A 96 7.91 -5.04 5.05
C LEU A 96 8.96 -5.27 3.94
N PRO A 97 8.64 -4.94 2.68
CA PRO A 97 9.68 -4.69 1.69
C PRO A 97 10.70 -3.69 2.25
N GLU A 98 11.99 -3.87 1.94
CA GLU A 98 13.03 -3.04 2.56
C GLU A 98 12.84 -1.56 2.26
N TRP A 99 12.39 -1.24 1.06
CA TRP A 99 12.07 0.11 0.62
C TRP A 99 10.82 0.70 1.29
N LEU A 100 9.98 -0.11 1.95
CA LEU A 100 8.77 0.34 2.64
C LEU A 100 9.02 0.60 4.14
N ARG A 101 10.10 0.06 4.71
CA ARG A 101 10.48 0.26 6.11
C ARG A 101 10.51 1.77 6.45
N PRO A 102 10.11 2.15 7.68
CA PRO A 102 10.07 3.54 8.12
C PRO A 102 11.47 4.18 8.09
N LEU A 103 11.52 5.40 7.61
CA LEU A 103 12.70 6.26 7.57
C LEU A 103 12.79 7.12 8.84
N PRO A 104 13.98 7.64 9.19
CA PRO A 104 14.13 8.54 10.34
C PRO A 104 13.19 9.76 10.28
N CYS A 105 12.99 10.36 9.11
CA CYS A 105 12.09 11.50 8.95
C CYS A 105 10.63 11.17 9.33
N GLN A 106 10.18 9.94 9.06
CA GLN A 106 8.81 9.51 9.35
C GLN A 106 8.56 9.32 10.86
N ASN A 107 9.62 9.10 11.64
CA ASN A 107 9.53 9.01 13.11
C ASN A 107 9.71 10.37 13.80
N SER A 108 10.44 11.29 13.18
CA SER A 108 10.83 12.57 13.81
C SER A 108 9.98 13.76 13.37
N ILE A 109 9.24 13.66 12.25
CA ILE A 109 8.46 14.75 11.67
C ILE A 109 7.00 14.36 11.65
N ALA A 110 6.11 15.21 12.18
CA ALA A 110 4.67 15.03 12.04
C ALA A 110 4.27 15.33 10.59
N HIS A 111 3.65 14.37 9.91
CA HIS A 111 3.29 14.48 8.50
C HIS A 111 2.00 13.68 8.20
N PRO A 112 1.32 13.95 7.07
CA PRO A 112 0.16 13.17 6.62
C PRO A 112 0.48 11.69 6.40
N ILE A 113 -0.36 10.80 6.95
CA ILE A 113 -0.09 9.34 6.96
C ILE A 113 -0.01 8.73 5.56
N TRP A 114 -0.71 9.29 4.54
CA TRP A 114 -0.62 8.80 3.16
C TRP A 114 0.81 8.77 2.61
N MET A 115 1.71 9.64 3.09
CA MET A 115 3.09 9.72 2.61
C MET A 115 3.88 8.45 2.93
N ASP A 116 3.51 7.73 4.00
CA ASP A 116 4.16 6.47 4.40
C ASP A 116 3.99 5.35 3.37
N TYR A 117 2.96 5.46 2.52
CA TYR A 117 2.56 4.45 1.54
C TYR A 117 3.25 4.61 0.18
N VAL A 118 4.03 5.68 -0.02
CA VAL A 118 4.77 5.92 -1.27
C VAL A 118 5.98 4.98 -1.36
N PRO A 119 6.15 4.19 -2.44
CA PRO A 119 7.18 3.15 -2.51
C PRO A 119 8.62 3.64 -2.41
N TRP A 120 8.92 4.85 -2.91
CA TRP A 120 10.30 5.32 -3.06
C TRP A 120 10.83 5.98 -1.78
N PRO A 121 11.86 5.43 -1.10
CA PRO A 121 12.39 6.00 0.13
C PRO A 121 12.89 7.44 -0.01
N LYS A 122 13.57 7.75 -1.12
CA LYS A 122 14.07 9.11 -1.39
C LYS A 122 12.91 10.09 -1.55
N MET A 123 11.85 9.69 -2.24
CA MET A 123 10.65 10.51 -2.42
C MET A 123 9.96 10.73 -1.07
N ARG A 124 9.74 9.66 -0.29
CA ARG A 124 9.19 9.73 1.08
C ARG A 124 9.97 10.70 1.94
N ASN A 125 11.30 10.62 1.94
CA ASN A 125 12.13 11.53 2.71
C ASN A 125 11.90 13.01 2.32
N ILE A 126 11.79 13.32 1.02
CA ILE A 126 11.53 14.68 0.56
C ILE A 126 10.13 15.14 0.96
N ILE A 127 9.08 14.35 0.64
CA ILE A 127 7.70 14.76 0.91
C ILE A 127 7.40 14.82 2.40
N CYS A 128 7.99 13.97 3.26
CA CYS A 128 7.83 14.06 4.70
C CYS A 128 8.50 15.32 5.28
N GLN A 129 9.69 15.70 4.78
CA GLN A 129 10.39 16.90 5.25
C GLN A 129 9.65 18.18 4.87
N ASP A 130 9.08 18.22 3.66
CA ASP A 130 8.38 19.37 3.09
C ASP A 130 6.86 19.14 3.00
N HIS A 131 6.26 18.46 3.98
CA HIS A 131 4.90 17.90 3.86
C HIS A 131 3.80 18.93 3.55
N LEU A 132 3.99 20.20 3.91
CA LEU A 132 3.05 21.29 3.60
C LEU A 132 3.02 21.68 2.11
N LYS A 133 4.03 21.30 1.32
CA LYS A 133 4.11 21.59 -0.12
C LYS A 133 3.35 20.57 -0.98
N TYR A 134 2.94 19.44 -0.41
CA TYR A 134 2.37 18.33 -1.15
C TYR A 134 0.93 18.07 -0.67
N ASP A 135 -0.04 18.63 -1.38
CA ASP A 135 -1.45 18.30 -1.15
C ASP A 135 -1.78 16.90 -1.67
N GLN A 136 -2.52 16.12 -0.89
CA GLN A 136 -2.86 14.74 -1.24
C GLN A 136 -3.71 14.66 -2.52
N ASN A 137 -4.72 15.52 -2.67
CA ASN A 137 -5.66 15.43 -3.80
C ASN A 137 -4.96 15.77 -5.12
N GLU A 138 -4.02 16.72 -5.08
CA GLU A 138 -3.20 17.08 -6.23
C GLU A 138 -2.13 16.03 -6.53
N PHE A 139 -1.54 15.42 -5.50
CA PHE A 139 -0.49 14.43 -5.66
C PHE A 139 -0.99 13.11 -6.25
N PHE A 140 -2.15 12.64 -5.77
CA PHE A 140 -2.63 11.31 -6.09
C PHE A 140 -2.97 11.13 -7.56
N LEU A 141 -3.61 12.11 -8.21
CA LEU A 141 -4.07 11.95 -9.59
C LEU A 141 -2.92 11.63 -10.59
N PRO A 142 -1.87 12.47 -10.74
CA PRO A 142 -0.76 12.17 -11.64
C PRO A 142 0.06 10.96 -11.17
N TYR A 143 0.06 10.66 -9.87
CA TYR A 143 0.73 9.51 -9.28
C TYR A 143 0.06 8.20 -9.70
N VAL A 144 -1.21 8.00 -9.37
CA VAL A 144 -1.94 6.74 -9.61
C VAL A 144 -2.13 6.46 -11.10
N GLN A 145 -2.31 7.50 -11.92
CA GLN A 145 -2.49 7.36 -13.37
C GLN A 145 -1.25 6.81 -14.08
N THR A 146 -0.06 7.04 -13.51
CA THR A 146 1.20 6.67 -14.16
C THR A 146 2.02 5.64 -13.39
N LEU A 147 1.58 5.28 -12.19
CA LEU A 147 2.14 4.20 -11.40
C LEU A 147 2.06 2.89 -12.17
N SER A 148 3.21 2.26 -12.35
CA SER A 148 3.28 0.96 -13.01
C SER A 148 4.27 0.07 -12.29
N LEU A 149 3.87 -1.18 -12.09
CA LEU A 149 4.72 -2.22 -11.54
C LEU A 149 5.55 -2.93 -12.62
N ASN A 150 5.36 -2.56 -13.89
CA ASN A 150 6.00 -3.21 -15.03
C ASN A 150 5.89 -4.76 -14.95
N TRP A 151 4.71 -5.25 -14.56
CA TRP A 151 4.45 -6.69 -14.47
C TRP A 151 4.45 -7.28 -15.89
N PRO A 152 5.34 -8.25 -16.20
CA PRO A 152 5.56 -8.70 -17.57
C PRO A 152 4.70 -9.91 -17.98
N TYR A 153 3.86 -10.42 -17.08
CA TYR A 153 3.03 -11.61 -17.30
C TYR A 153 1.55 -11.24 -17.39
N GLU A 154 0.68 -12.24 -17.55
CA GLU A 154 -0.75 -12.02 -17.61
C GLU A 154 -1.25 -11.36 -16.33
N PRO A 155 -2.18 -10.38 -16.41
CA PRO A 155 -2.70 -9.68 -15.24
C PRO A 155 -3.24 -10.60 -14.14
N MET A 156 -3.86 -11.72 -14.50
CA MET A 156 -4.41 -12.68 -13.53
C MET A 156 -3.36 -13.50 -12.80
N ASP A 157 -2.12 -13.59 -13.30
CA ASP A 157 -1.04 -14.33 -12.65
C ASP A 157 -0.54 -13.67 -11.36
N CYS A 158 -1.05 -12.46 -11.04
CA CYS A 158 -0.75 -11.78 -9.79
C CYS A 158 -1.49 -12.37 -8.57
N VAL A 159 -2.52 -13.18 -8.79
CA VAL A 159 -3.37 -13.78 -7.75
C VAL A 159 -3.40 -15.30 -7.84
N VAL A 160 -3.58 -15.96 -6.70
CA VAL A 160 -3.86 -17.40 -6.61
C VAL A 160 -5.24 -17.55 -5.99
N VAL A 161 -6.18 -18.08 -6.78
CA VAL A 161 -7.52 -18.47 -6.31
C VAL A 161 -7.41 -19.87 -5.70
N GLN A 162 -7.89 -20.02 -4.47
CA GLN A 162 -7.85 -21.30 -3.75
C GLN A 162 -8.90 -22.26 -4.33
N SER A 163 -8.78 -23.55 -3.98
CA SER A 163 -9.68 -24.60 -4.47
C SER A 163 -11.15 -24.40 -4.08
N ASP A 164 -11.41 -23.62 -3.03
CA ASP A 164 -12.77 -23.24 -2.62
C ASP A 164 -13.42 -22.20 -3.53
N MET A 165 -12.65 -21.60 -4.45
CA MET A 165 -13.07 -20.55 -5.40
C MET A 165 -13.61 -19.27 -4.76
N ILE A 166 -13.40 -19.10 -3.45
CA ILE A 166 -13.93 -17.95 -2.72
C ILE A 166 -12.80 -17.17 -2.02
N ASN A 167 -11.73 -17.86 -1.65
CA ASN A 167 -10.53 -17.24 -1.12
C ASN A 167 -9.49 -17.04 -2.21
N SER A 168 -8.90 -15.86 -2.27
CA SER A 168 -7.72 -15.63 -3.09
C SER A 168 -6.62 -14.91 -2.32
N SER A 169 -5.39 -15.16 -2.75
CA SER A 169 -4.17 -14.63 -2.14
C SER A 169 -3.23 -14.09 -3.20
N ILE A 170 -2.21 -13.36 -2.78
CA ILE A 170 -1.15 -12.89 -3.69
C ILE A 170 -0.35 -14.08 -4.23
N SER A 171 -0.01 -14.07 -5.52
CA SER A 171 0.91 -15.04 -6.10
C SER A 171 2.32 -14.86 -5.53
N PRO A 172 3.05 -15.93 -5.14
CA PRO A 172 4.42 -15.80 -4.63
C PRO A 172 5.40 -15.16 -5.63
N ILE A 173 5.21 -15.41 -6.93
CA ILE A 173 6.03 -14.81 -7.99
C ILE A 173 5.74 -13.31 -8.05
N PHE A 174 4.46 -12.95 -7.94
CA PHE A 174 4.02 -11.57 -7.93
C PHE A 174 4.49 -10.83 -6.67
N GLU A 175 4.41 -11.43 -5.49
CA GLU A 175 4.93 -10.85 -4.25
C GLU A 175 6.43 -10.54 -4.37
N ARG A 176 7.22 -11.47 -4.92
CA ARG A 176 8.65 -11.23 -5.18
C ARG A 176 8.87 -10.05 -6.13
N HIS A 177 8.03 -9.92 -7.16
CA HIS A 177 8.08 -8.81 -8.11
C HIS A 177 7.71 -7.48 -7.47
N VAL A 178 6.64 -7.44 -6.66
CA VAL A 178 6.20 -6.28 -5.87
C VAL A 178 7.31 -5.80 -4.92
N ARG A 179 7.98 -6.73 -4.24
CA ARG A 179 9.05 -6.43 -3.29
C ARG A 179 10.31 -5.84 -3.92
N ASN A 180 10.51 -5.95 -5.23
CA ASN A 180 11.64 -5.33 -5.91
C ASN A 180 11.30 -3.91 -6.37
N LEU A 181 11.92 -2.89 -5.75
CA LEU A 181 11.64 -1.48 -6.06
C LEU A 181 11.94 -1.12 -7.53
N ASP A 182 12.90 -1.80 -8.17
CA ASP A 182 13.29 -1.51 -9.56
C ASP A 182 12.17 -1.81 -10.56
N ASN A 183 11.18 -2.61 -10.16
CA ASN A 183 10.00 -2.90 -10.96
C ASN A 183 8.99 -1.74 -10.95
N TRP A 184 9.05 -0.84 -9.97
CA TRP A 184 8.12 0.28 -9.88
C TRP A 184 8.60 1.46 -10.71
N SER A 185 7.67 2.09 -11.42
CA SER A 185 7.94 3.31 -12.19
C SER A 185 6.76 4.28 -12.17
N LEU A 186 7.05 5.55 -12.46
CA LEU A 186 6.04 6.58 -12.77
C LEU A 186 6.29 7.13 -14.17
N GLY A 187 5.26 7.72 -14.77
CA GLY A 187 5.29 8.24 -16.13
C GLY A 187 5.52 9.75 -16.23
N ASP A 188 5.50 10.25 -17.46
CA ASP A 188 5.77 11.66 -17.77
C ASP A 188 4.78 12.65 -17.14
N SER A 189 3.52 12.25 -16.92
CA SER A 189 2.53 13.13 -16.26
C SER A 189 2.96 13.46 -14.83
N PHE A 190 3.47 12.48 -14.07
CA PHE A 190 3.97 12.73 -12.71
C PHE A 190 5.24 13.59 -12.73
N LYS A 191 6.15 13.32 -13.68
CA LYS A 191 7.36 14.15 -13.89
C LYS A 191 7.00 15.62 -14.14
N THR A 192 5.95 15.86 -14.93
CA THR A 192 5.50 17.20 -15.31
C THR A 192 4.85 17.92 -14.12
N ALA A 193 4.05 17.21 -13.33
CA ALA A 193 3.39 17.75 -12.14
C ALA A 193 4.38 18.02 -10.99
N TYR A 194 5.38 17.14 -10.80
CA TYR A 194 6.33 17.19 -9.69
C TYR A 194 7.79 17.09 -10.16
N PRO A 195 8.31 18.09 -10.90
CA PRO A 195 9.66 18.05 -11.45
C PRO A 195 10.75 17.99 -10.35
N SER A 196 10.47 18.51 -9.15
CA SER A 196 11.38 18.45 -7.99
C SER A 196 11.58 17.02 -7.45
N LEU A 197 10.71 16.08 -7.79
CA LEU A 197 10.80 14.68 -7.35
C LEU A 197 11.51 13.78 -8.37
N VAL A 198 11.92 14.32 -9.52
CA VAL A 198 12.67 13.56 -10.53
C VAL A 198 13.99 13.04 -9.94
N GLY A 199 14.34 11.79 -10.27
CA GLY A 199 15.51 11.10 -9.71
C GLY A 199 15.26 10.41 -8.38
N THR A 200 14.07 10.56 -7.78
CA THR A 200 13.66 9.78 -6.61
C THR A 200 12.95 8.47 -6.97
N TYR A 201 12.48 8.35 -8.21
CA TYR A 201 11.78 7.19 -8.76
C TYR A 201 12.33 6.82 -10.14
N ARG A 202 12.04 5.60 -10.60
CA ARG A 202 12.33 5.17 -11.98
C ARG A 202 11.29 5.79 -12.91
N LEU A 203 11.74 6.60 -13.85
CA LEU A 203 10.87 7.07 -14.94
C LEU A 203 10.60 5.91 -15.89
N LYS A 204 9.34 5.67 -16.23
CA LYS A 204 8.95 4.68 -17.23
C LYS A 204 9.42 5.20 -18.60
N ASN A 205 10.36 4.47 -19.21
CA ASN A 205 10.76 4.76 -20.59
C ASN A 205 9.54 4.51 -21.50
N GLN A 206 9.30 5.43 -22.44
CA GLN A 206 8.25 5.31 -23.44
C GLN A 206 8.42 4.03 -24.28
#